data_AF-A0A4Q6F0R0-F1
#
_entry.id   AF-A0A4Q6F0R0-F1
#
_cell.length_a   1.000
_cell.length_b   1.000
_cell.length_c   1.000
_cell.angle_alpha   90.00
_cell.angle_beta   90.00
_cell.angle_gamma   90.00
#
_symmetry.space_group_name_H-M   'P 1'
#
loop_
_entity.id
_entity.type
_entity.pdbx_description
1 polymer ?
#
loop_
_entity_poly.entity_id
_entity_poly.type
_entity_poly.pdbx_seq_one_letter_code
_entity_poly.pdbx_strand_id
1 'polypeptide(L)'
;DGKGDREDDDDDNDSVKDIDDRFPRNSEESADSDKDGVGDKVDNCVNVPGPQTDFDKDGKGDVCDEDDDNDGVKDFQDAFPLDAKESKDTDGDKIGNNTDTDDDGDGLSDLEEAEKGTNPLERDTDRDSVVDKTDNCPLVPNSDQTDSDSNGRGNLCDNPPKLTGFYLLDTKVTEQSKAVKPESELAAMTAAEWCGNGVNAMSSEVFYIQQKEAELRLVGQDNKFRLSQGIPARINSFGQFNFEQRQEHAMDKGLYVTTRLTFNGLLAEQGQVKGTAVEEVTVVSNSTGTSETLLTCKTSFAVVFNPMAAADTAQTLNATSEDAGFATTAGERHWNDKTQSDELNFGYF
;
A
#
# COMPACT_ATOMS: atom_id res chain seq x y z
N ASP A 1 35.53 37.52 56.51
CA ASP A 1 36.64 37.15 57.45
C ASP A 1 37.01 38.20 58.54
N GLY A 2 36.16 39.17 58.88
CA GLY A 2 36.55 40.30 59.73
C GLY A 2 36.91 41.58 58.95
N LYS A 3 36.94 41.51 57.61
CA LYS A 3 36.70 42.63 56.70
C LYS A 3 35.19 42.80 56.46
N GLY A 4 34.78 44.00 56.07
CA GLY A 4 33.38 44.26 55.67
C GLY A 4 33.27 44.32 54.14
N ASP A 5 32.08 44.04 53.61
CA ASP A 5 31.80 43.77 52.18
C ASP A 5 32.29 44.82 51.15
N ARG A 6 32.66 46.02 51.62
CA ARG A 6 33.20 47.08 50.73
C ARG A 6 34.72 47.03 50.57
N GLU A 7 35.39 46.32 51.48
CA GLU A 7 36.85 46.21 51.58
C GLU A 7 37.31 44.74 51.52
N ASP A 8 36.38 43.79 51.37
CA ASP A 8 36.65 42.39 51.06
C ASP A 8 36.56 42.18 49.54
N ASP A 9 37.39 41.31 48.99
CA ASP A 9 37.38 40.97 47.55
C ASP A 9 36.75 39.58 47.30
N ASP A 10 36.25 38.94 48.37
CA ASP A 10 35.67 37.59 48.48
C ASP A 10 34.70 37.60 49.69
N ASP A 11 33.50 38.14 49.45
CA ASP A 11 32.50 38.49 50.45
C ASP A 11 32.01 37.27 51.27
N ASP A 12 31.93 36.09 50.65
CA ASP A 12 31.45 34.86 51.29
C ASP A 12 32.55 33.85 51.65
N ASN A 13 33.81 34.15 51.30
CA ASN A 13 35.01 33.43 51.65
C ASN A 13 35.05 32.00 51.07
N ASP A 14 34.51 31.81 49.87
CA ASP A 14 34.52 30.53 49.15
C ASP A 14 35.79 30.31 48.29
N SER A 15 36.70 31.29 48.30
CA SER A 15 37.96 31.34 47.52
C SER A 15 37.80 31.78 46.05
N VAL A 16 36.62 32.22 45.63
CA VAL A 16 36.36 32.91 44.37
C VAL A 16 36.17 34.40 44.67
N LYS A 17 36.76 35.26 43.84
CA LYS A 17 36.64 36.71 44.07
C LYS A 17 35.29 37.21 43.60
N ASP A 18 34.72 38.23 44.25
CA ASP A 18 33.42 38.82 43.90
C ASP A 18 33.27 39.22 42.41
N ILE A 19 34.39 39.55 41.74
CA ILE A 19 34.40 39.94 40.32
C ILE A 19 34.25 38.75 39.36
N ASP A 20 34.69 37.57 39.80
CA ASP A 20 34.64 36.31 39.06
C ASP A 20 33.50 35.40 39.56
N ASP A 21 32.92 35.72 40.72
CA ASP A 21 31.83 35.02 41.38
C ASP A 21 30.45 35.49 40.90
N ARG A 22 29.61 34.54 40.48
CA ARG A 22 28.23 34.80 40.05
C ARG A 22 27.26 34.96 41.22
N PHE A 23 27.61 34.41 42.39
CA PHE A 23 26.87 34.55 43.63
C PHE A 23 27.77 34.99 44.80
N PRO A 24 28.26 36.26 44.81
CA PRO A 24 29.23 36.78 45.79
C PRO A 24 28.81 36.79 47.28
N ARG A 25 27.69 36.17 47.64
CA ARG A 25 27.14 36.11 48.99
C ARG A 25 26.73 34.70 49.39
N ASN A 26 27.01 33.72 48.56
CA ASN A 26 26.64 32.34 48.75
C ASN A 26 27.90 31.49 48.72
N SER A 27 28.49 31.24 49.89
CA SER A 27 29.75 30.49 50.00
C SER A 27 29.66 29.03 49.50
N GLU A 28 28.46 28.56 49.18
CA GLU A 28 28.21 27.26 48.61
C GLU A 28 28.08 27.28 47.09
N GLU A 29 28.19 28.40 46.40
CA GLU A 29 28.10 28.46 44.93
C GLU A 29 28.82 29.66 44.35
N SER A 30 29.59 29.43 43.29
CA SER A 30 30.31 30.48 42.58
C SER A 30 29.99 30.54 41.08
N ALA A 31 29.44 29.45 40.52
CA ALA A 31 29.29 29.24 39.09
C ALA A 31 27.80 29.25 38.68
N ASP A 32 27.57 29.84 37.51
CA ASP A 32 26.27 29.99 36.83
C ASP A 32 26.58 29.94 35.33
N SER A 33 26.74 28.71 34.85
CA SER A 33 27.32 28.39 33.56
C SER A 33 26.47 28.91 32.39
N ASP A 34 25.14 28.89 32.54
CA ASP A 34 24.20 29.32 31.50
C ASP A 34 23.53 30.68 31.75
N LYS A 35 23.72 31.25 32.95
CA LYS A 35 23.30 32.61 33.32
C LYS A 35 21.81 32.77 33.53
N ASP A 36 21.11 31.71 33.92
CA ASP A 36 19.68 31.76 34.25
C ASP A 36 19.39 32.24 35.69
N GLY A 37 20.43 32.32 36.53
CA GLY A 37 20.35 32.76 37.92
C GLY A 37 20.17 31.63 38.94
N VAL A 38 20.20 30.38 38.50
CA VAL A 38 20.36 29.17 39.31
C VAL A 38 21.84 28.77 39.29
N GLY A 39 22.35 28.31 40.43
CA GLY A 39 23.75 27.93 40.57
C GLY A 39 24.05 26.52 40.09
N ASP A 40 25.20 26.29 39.46
CA ASP A 40 25.61 25.00 38.86
C ASP A 40 25.44 23.79 39.80
N LYS A 41 25.52 23.94 41.12
CA LYS A 41 25.36 22.83 42.09
C LYS A 41 23.91 22.39 42.31
N VAL A 42 22.95 23.27 42.05
CA VAL A 42 21.51 22.98 42.24
C VAL A 42 20.73 23.05 40.94
N ASP A 43 21.39 23.44 39.85
CA ASP A 43 20.84 23.52 38.51
C ASP A 43 20.69 22.11 37.88
N ASN A 44 19.45 21.72 37.59
CA ASN A 44 19.13 20.45 36.92
C ASN A 44 19.45 20.47 35.41
N CYS A 45 19.86 21.62 34.88
CA CYS A 45 20.23 21.84 33.49
C CYS A 45 21.42 22.82 33.34
N VAL A 46 22.52 22.60 34.09
CA VAL A 46 23.76 23.43 34.17
C VAL A 46 24.20 24.25 32.94
N ASN A 47 23.93 23.81 31.71
CA ASN A 47 24.35 24.49 30.49
C ASN A 47 23.20 25.02 29.62
N VAL A 48 21.95 24.92 30.07
CA VAL A 48 20.75 25.26 29.31
C VAL A 48 19.83 26.11 30.18
N PRO A 49 19.76 27.43 29.93
CA PRO A 49 19.11 28.35 30.85
C PRO A 49 17.60 28.11 30.86
N GLY A 50 16.99 27.96 32.03
CA GLY A 50 15.56 27.66 32.08
C GLY A 50 14.93 27.42 33.45
N PRO A 51 13.62 27.12 33.48
CA PRO A 51 12.96 26.67 34.70
C PRO A 51 13.57 25.35 35.19
N GLN A 52 13.63 25.21 36.51
CA GLN A 52 14.07 23.99 37.21
C GLN A 52 12.92 22.99 37.37
N THR A 53 12.04 22.89 36.36
CA THR A 53 11.03 21.83 36.31
C THR A 53 11.72 20.52 35.94
N ASP A 54 11.20 19.43 36.48
CA ASP A 54 11.75 18.07 36.40
C ASP A 54 10.55 17.14 36.66
N PHE A 55 9.84 16.82 35.58
CA PHE A 55 8.53 16.20 35.64
C PHE A 55 8.60 14.76 36.17
N ASP A 56 9.57 13.98 35.70
CA ASP A 56 9.81 12.60 36.11
C ASP A 56 10.69 12.43 37.37
N LYS A 57 11.42 13.47 37.78
CA LYS A 57 12.31 13.50 38.95
C LYS A 57 13.54 12.62 38.81
N ASP A 58 14.10 12.50 37.62
CA ASP A 58 15.34 11.79 37.37
C ASP A 58 16.60 12.64 37.68
N GLY A 59 16.40 13.94 37.90
CA GLY A 59 17.43 14.92 38.23
C GLY A 59 17.96 15.72 37.03
N LYS A 60 17.43 15.48 35.84
CA LYS A 60 17.62 16.28 34.63
C LYS A 60 16.36 17.13 34.42
N GLY A 61 16.53 18.42 34.21
CA GLY A 61 15.36 19.29 34.05
C GLY A 61 14.71 19.18 32.68
N ASP A 62 13.41 19.44 32.61
CA ASP A 62 12.61 19.37 31.37
C ASP A 62 13.22 20.17 30.21
N VAL A 63 13.94 21.25 30.52
CA VAL A 63 14.57 22.14 29.53
C VAL A 63 15.76 21.48 28.81
N CYS A 64 16.42 20.55 29.47
CA CYS A 64 17.53 19.78 28.93
C CYS A 64 17.23 18.29 28.81
N ASP A 65 16.04 17.85 29.23
CA ASP A 65 15.52 16.53 28.94
C ASP A 65 15.00 16.39 27.51
N GLU A 66 14.99 15.17 27.00
CA GLU A 66 14.41 14.85 25.69
C GLU A 66 13.16 13.95 25.83
N ASP A 67 12.78 13.58 27.05
CA ASP A 67 11.74 12.62 27.44
C ASP A 67 11.29 12.97 28.87
N ASP A 68 10.54 14.06 29.02
CA ASP A 68 10.25 14.72 30.31
C ASP A 68 9.47 13.81 31.29
N ASP A 69 8.76 12.80 30.80
CA ASP A 69 8.01 11.84 31.62
C ASP A 69 8.56 10.42 31.65
N ASN A 70 9.68 10.19 30.95
CA ASN A 70 10.44 8.95 30.93
C ASN A 70 9.61 7.72 30.53
N ASP A 71 8.62 7.90 29.64
CA ASP A 71 7.78 6.82 29.11
C ASP A 71 8.46 6.05 27.95
N GLY A 72 9.56 6.62 27.42
CA GLY A 72 10.36 6.08 26.33
C GLY A 72 10.06 6.67 24.96
N VAL A 73 9.15 7.65 24.87
CA VAL A 73 8.85 8.46 23.69
C VAL A 73 9.36 9.88 23.93
N LYS A 74 10.19 10.37 23.01
CA LYS A 74 10.78 11.71 23.15
C LYS A 74 9.72 12.80 23.00
N ASP A 75 9.87 13.92 23.70
CA ASP A 75 8.87 15.01 23.74
C ASP A 75 8.43 15.50 22.35
N PHE A 76 9.34 15.55 21.38
CA PHE A 76 9.02 16.01 20.01
C PHE A 76 8.22 14.98 19.18
N GLN A 77 8.12 13.75 19.65
CA GLN A 77 7.34 12.65 19.09
C GLN A 77 6.14 12.29 19.96
N ASP A 78 6.05 12.90 21.15
CA ASP A 78 5.01 12.64 22.15
C ASP A 78 3.89 13.68 22.04
N ALA A 79 2.64 13.22 21.95
CA ALA A 79 1.48 14.09 21.97
C ALA A 79 1.17 14.64 23.38
N PHE A 80 1.61 13.94 24.43
CA PHE A 80 1.49 14.26 25.84
C PHE A 80 2.85 14.10 26.56
N PRO A 81 3.83 14.99 26.33
CA PRO A 81 5.18 14.89 26.92
C PRO A 81 5.28 14.90 28.45
N LEU A 82 4.15 15.05 29.15
CA LEU A 82 4.07 15.14 30.60
C LEU A 82 3.01 14.16 31.14
N ASP A 83 2.77 13.04 30.44
CA ASP A 83 1.90 11.96 30.90
C ASP A 83 2.46 10.62 30.45
N ALA A 84 3.24 9.99 31.33
CA ALA A 84 3.91 8.71 31.04
C ALA A 84 2.99 7.51 30.74
N LYS A 85 1.68 7.73 30.62
CA LYS A 85 0.69 6.75 30.20
C LYS A 85 0.11 7.05 28.82
N GLU A 86 0.43 8.16 28.20
CA GLU A 86 -0.16 8.57 26.93
C GLU A 86 0.93 9.16 26.06
N SER A 87 1.10 8.62 24.85
CA SER A 87 2.08 9.17 23.89
C SER A 87 1.51 9.41 22.50
N LYS A 88 0.23 9.05 22.28
CA LYS A 88 -0.45 9.13 20.99
C LYS A 88 -1.79 9.84 21.13
N ASP A 89 -2.08 10.67 20.13
CA ASP A 89 -3.32 11.41 19.91
C ASP A 89 -3.64 11.27 18.41
N THR A 90 -4.37 10.21 18.06
CA THR A 90 -4.50 9.79 16.65
C THR A 90 -5.43 10.71 15.86
N ASP A 91 -6.46 11.28 16.49
CA ASP A 91 -7.39 12.20 15.86
C ASP A 91 -7.08 13.70 16.12
N GLY A 92 -6.20 14.00 17.09
CA GLY A 92 -5.75 15.33 17.43
C GLY A 92 -6.69 16.11 18.35
N ASP A 93 -7.58 15.44 19.08
CA ASP A 93 -8.55 16.07 19.98
C ASP A 93 -8.00 16.43 21.37
N LYS A 94 -6.75 16.00 21.66
CA LYS A 94 -6.00 16.14 22.93
C LYS A 94 -6.45 15.22 24.05
N ILE A 95 -7.11 14.13 23.73
CA ILE A 95 -7.32 12.98 24.61
C ILE A 95 -6.41 11.87 24.10
N GLY A 96 -5.58 11.31 24.98
CA GLY A 96 -4.63 10.28 24.54
C GLY A 96 -5.33 8.95 24.25
N ASN A 97 -4.80 8.19 23.30
CA ASN A 97 -5.40 6.95 22.82
C ASN A 97 -5.68 5.89 23.91
N ASN A 98 -4.98 5.90 25.06
CA ASN A 98 -5.30 4.95 26.14
C ASN A 98 -6.55 5.35 26.95
N THR A 99 -6.99 6.62 26.82
CA THR A 99 -8.12 7.21 27.52
C THR A 99 -9.28 7.54 26.58
N ASP A 100 -8.98 7.89 25.34
CA ASP A 100 -9.97 8.10 24.29
C ASP A 100 -10.71 6.78 23.99
N THR A 101 -11.93 6.91 23.50
CA THR A 101 -12.80 5.79 23.14
C THR A 101 -13.16 5.77 21.66
N ASP A 102 -12.72 6.77 20.88
CA ASP A 102 -12.92 6.96 19.44
C ASP A 102 -11.60 7.49 18.87
N ASP A 103 -10.56 6.64 18.93
CA ASP A 103 -9.15 7.00 18.74
C ASP A 103 -8.86 7.74 17.42
N ASP A 104 -9.68 7.55 16.39
CA ASP A 104 -9.50 8.17 15.07
C ASP A 104 -10.53 9.26 14.73
N GLY A 105 -11.53 9.47 15.59
CA GLY A 105 -12.54 10.51 15.47
C GLY A 105 -13.47 10.34 14.26
N ASP A 106 -13.79 9.10 13.87
CA ASP A 106 -14.76 8.80 12.82
C ASP A 106 -16.21 8.69 13.33
N GLY A 107 -16.40 8.56 14.65
CA GLY A 107 -17.70 8.47 15.31
C GLY A 107 -18.15 7.04 15.65
N LEU A 108 -17.33 6.02 15.42
CA LEU A 108 -17.41 4.70 16.03
C LEU A 108 -16.46 4.63 17.22
N SER A 109 -16.93 4.08 18.34
CA SER A 109 -15.98 3.81 19.43
C SER A 109 -15.10 2.60 19.13
N ASP A 110 -13.90 2.51 19.72
CA ASP A 110 -12.98 1.37 19.54
C ASP A 110 -13.65 0.02 19.84
N LEU A 111 -14.62 0.02 20.77
CA LEU A 111 -15.43 -1.15 21.08
C LEU A 111 -16.39 -1.52 19.95
N GLU A 112 -17.08 -0.54 19.36
CA GLU A 112 -17.97 -0.75 18.20
C GLU A 112 -17.15 -1.22 16.99
N GLU A 113 -15.94 -0.72 16.82
CA GLU A 113 -15.04 -1.10 15.75
C GLU A 113 -14.50 -2.52 15.93
N ALA A 114 -14.10 -2.90 17.14
CA ALA A 114 -13.73 -4.27 17.45
C ALA A 114 -14.87 -5.27 17.16
N GLU A 115 -16.12 -4.86 17.35
CA GLU A 115 -17.30 -5.66 16.99
C GLU A 115 -17.54 -5.73 15.47
N LYS A 116 -17.28 -4.63 14.75
CA LYS A 116 -17.41 -4.52 13.29
C LYS A 116 -16.22 -5.11 12.52
N GLY A 117 -15.08 -5.25 13.16
CA GLY A 117 -13.80 -5.64 12.57
C GLY A 117 -13.04 -4.50 11.88
N THR A 118 -13.45 -3.24 12.10
CA THR A 118 -12.75 -2.05 11.62
C THR A 118 -11.55 -1.71 12.53
N ASN A 119 -10.72 -0.77 12.11
CA ASN A 119 -9.46 -0.42 12.76
C ASN A 119 -9.59 0.91 13.54
N PRO A 120 -9.51 0.89 14.89
CA PRO A 120 -9.67 2.09 15.73
C PRO A 120 -8.69 3.24 15.50
N LEU A 121 -7.64 3.01 14.72
CA LEU A 121 -6.64 4.01 14.41
C LEU A 121 -6.77 4.54 12.97
N GLU A 122 -7.78 4.12 12.22
CA GLU A 122 -8.00 4.47 10.82
C GLU A 122 -9.47 4.75 10.51
N ARG A 123 -9.81 6.03 10.36
CA ARG A 123 -11.17 6.53 10.08
C ARG A 123 -11.91 5.89 8.91
N ASP A 124 -11.19 5.21 8.04
CA ASP A 124 -11.62 4.59 6.80
C ASP A 124 -10.76 3.33 6.64
N THR A 125 -11.23 2.23 7.23
CA THR A 125 -10.48 0.98 7.36
C THR A 125 -10.11 0.39 6.00
N ASP A 126 -10.99 0.54 5.01
CA ASP A 126 -10.82 -0.07 3.70
C ASP A 126 -10.28 0.88 2.61
N ARG A 127 -10.20 2.17 2.96
CA ARG A 127 -9.58 3.26 2.19
C ARG A 127 -10.31 3.57 0.91
N ASP A 128 -11.64 3.52 0.94
CA ASP A 128 -12.50 3.82 -0.20
C ASP A 128 -12.99 5.29 -0.24
N SER A 129 -12.60 6.10 0.75
CA SER A 129 -13.02 7.49 0.98
C SER A 129 -14.37 7.68 1.69
N VAL A 130 -14.95 6.62 2.25
CA VAL A 130 -16.13 6.66 3.14
C VAL A 130 -15.67 6.24 4.53
N VAL A 131 -16.02 7.04 5.55
CA VAL A 131 -15.62 6.72 6.94
C VAL A 131 -16.43 5.54 7.48
N ASP A 132 -15.82 4.72 8.34
CA ASP A 132 -16.37 3.44 8.80
C ASP A 132 -17.75 3.60 9.46
N LYS A 133 -17.98 4.72 10.17
CA LYS A 133 -19.29 5.04 10.75
C LYS A 133 -20.41 5.11 9.72
N THR A 134 -20.12 5.61 8.54
CA THR A 134 -21.08 5.87 7.46
C THR A 134 -21.04 4.84 6.34
N ASP A 135 -20.04 3.98 6.35
CA ASP A 135 -19.82 2.96 5.34
C ASP A 135 -20.77 1.77 5.54
N ASN A 136 -21.52 1.40 4.49
CA ASN A 136 -22.36 0.23 4.47
C ASN A 136 -21.61 -1.07 4.12
N CYS A 137 -20.32 -1.00 3.80
CA CYS A 137 -19.36 -2.10 3.75
C CYS A 137 -17.96 -1.71 4.28
N PRO A 138 -17.78 -1.42 5.59
CA PRO A 138 -16.54 -0.87 6.17
C PRO A 138 -15.23 -1.67 6.01
N LEU A 139 -15.28 -2.85 5.40
CA LEU A 139 -14.15 -3.74 5.18
C LEU A 139 -13.93 -4.07 3.69
N VAL A 140 -14.78 -3.52 2.81
CA VAL A 140 -14.84 -3.83 1.38
C VAL A 140 -15.10 -2.55 0.59
N PRO A 141 -14.05 -1.97 -0.04
CA PRO A 141 -14.13 -0.70 -0.73
C PRO A 141 -15.27 -0.61 -1.72
N ASN A 142 -16.19 0.31 -1.45
CA ASN A 142 -17.40 0.56 -2.21
C ASN A 142 -17.85 2.04 -2.10
N SER A 143 -16.99 2.98 -2.51
CA SER A 143 -17.23 4.43 -2.39
C SER A 143 -18.54 4.97 -3.01
N ASP A 144 -19.22 4.16 -3.82
CA ASP A 144 -20.55 4.44 -4.36
C ASP A 144 -21.72 4.15 -3.38
N GLN A 145 -21.43 3.44 -2.29
CA GLN A 145 -22.34 3.05 -1.21
C GLN A 145 -23.63 2.40 -1.72
N THR A 146 -23.55 1.67 -2.83
CA THR A 146 -24.74 1.10 -3.47
C THR A 146 -25.36 0.00 -2.61
N ASP A 147 -26.59 0.24 -2.17
CA ASP A 147 -27.44 -0.69 -1.42
C ASP A 147 -28.78 -0.84 -2.15
N SER A 148 -28.95 -1.95 -2.88
CA SER A 148 -30.12 -2.15 -3.76
C SER A 148 -31.36 -2.66 -3.04
N ASP A 149 -31.22 -3.31 -1.88
CA ASP A 149 -32.36 -3.78 -1.09
C ASP A 149 -32.64 -2.90 0.14
N SER A 150 -31.82 -1.86 0.35
CA SER A 150 -31.95 -0.85 1.40
C SER A 150 -31.95 -1.46 2.80
N ASN A 151 -31.19 -2.54 2.99
CA ASN A 151 -31.08 -3.23 4.27
C ASN A 151 -29.99 -2.63 5.19
N GLY A 152 -29.22 -1.65 4.69
CA GLY A 152 -28.13 -0.99 5.41
C GLY A 152 -26.76 -1.64 5.22
N ARG A 153 -26.66 -2.71 4.43
CA ARG A 153 -25.42 -3.39 4.04
C ARG A 153 -25.24 -3.27 2.53
N GLY A 154 -24.10 -2.75 2.10
CA GLY A 154 -23.85 -2.51 0.68
C GLY A 154 -23.81 -3.80 -0.15
N ASN A 155 -24.11 -3.67 -1.44
CA ASN A 155 -24.16 -4.80 -2.37
C ASN A 155 -22.86 -5.63 -2.37
N LEU A 156 -21.69 -5.01 -2.18
CA LEU A 156 -20.40 -5.68 -2.25
C LEU A 156 -20.12 -6.61 -1.07
N CYS A 157 -20.59 -6.26 0.12
CA CYS A 157 -20.42 -7.08 1.31
C CYS A 157 -21.66 -7.93 1.63
N ASP A 158 -22.83 -7.67 1.02
CA ASP A 158 -24.04 -8.50 1.14
C ASP A 158 -24.15 -9.57 0.04
N ASN A 159 -24.20 -9.13 -1.22
CA ASN A 159 -24.42 -9.98 -2.39
C ASN A 159 -23.54 -9.54 -3.58
N PRO A 160 -22.21 -9.70 -3.49
CA PRO A 160 -21.30 -9.25 -4.54
C PRO A 160 -21.59 -9.96 -5.87
N PRO A 161 -21.42 -9.27 -7.02
CA PRO A 161 -21.60 -9.89 -8.33
C PRO A 161 -20.70 -11.13 -8.49
N LYS A 162 -21.29 -12.29 -8.77
CA LYS A 162 -20.57 -13.57 -8.84
C LYS A 162 -19.89 -13.78 -10.20
N LEU A 163 -18.57 -13.90 -10.20
CA LEU A 163 -17.72 -14.13 -11.37
C LEU A 163 -16.81 -15.36 -11.28
N THR A 164 -16.81 -16.13 -10.19
CA THR A 164 -15.92 -17.31 -10.12
C THR A 164 -16.28 -18.34 -11.19
N GLY A 165 -15.30 -18.73 -12.01
CA GLY A 165 -15.50 -19.75 -13.04
C GLY A 165 -14.47 -19.71 -14.16
N PHE A 166 -14.61 -20.65 -15.10
CA PHE A 166 -13.87 -20.63 -16.36
C PHE A 166 -14.58 -19.73 -17.37
N TYR A 167 -13.79 -18.98 -18.14
CA TYR A 167 -14.25 -18.10 -19.18
C TYR A 167 -13.46 -18.30 -20.47
N LEU A 168 -14.14 -18.29 -21.60
CA LEU A 168 -13.53 -18.12 -22.91
C LEU A 168 -13.40 -16.63 -23.19
N LEU A 169 -12.17 -16.12 -23.17
CA LEU A 169 -11.80 -14.77 -23.55
C LEU A 169 -11.73 -14.68 -25.07
N ASP A 170 -12.62 -13.92 -25.68
CA ASP A 170 -12.51 -13.50 -27.08
C ASP A 170 -12.01 -12.05 -27.15
N THR A 171 -10.98 -11.82 -27.96
CA THR A 171 -10.46 -10.47 -28.22
C THR A 171 -10.56 -10.10 -29.69
N LYS A 172 -10.73 -8.80 -29.95
CA LYS A 172 -10.63 -8.22 -31.29
C LYS A 172 -9.83 -6.93 -31.22
N VAL A 173 -8.76 -6.82 -32.02
CA VAL A 173 -7.97 -5.59 -32.12
C VAL A 173 -8.83 -4.49 -32.76
N THR A 174 -9.09 -3.42 -32.02
CA THR A 174 -9.89 -2.27 -32.48
C THR A 174 -9.03 -1.13 -32.99
N GLU A 175 -7.85 -0.93 -32.39
CA GLU A 175 -6.93 0.14 -32.73
C GLU A 175 -5.48 -0.32 -32.50
N GLN A 176 -4.55 0.16 -33.32
CA GLN A 176 -3.13 -0.12 -33.15
C GLN A 176 -2.32 1.09 -33.59
N SER A 177 -1.36 1.49 -32.76
CA SER A 177 -0.42 2.57 -33.05
C SER A 177 1.02 2.12 -32.77
N LYS A 178 1.96 2.68 -33.52
CA LYS A 178 3.36 2.28 -33.51
C LYS A 178 4.26 3.47 -33.74
N ALA A 179 5.24 3.64 -32.87
CA ALA A 179 6.33 4.61 -33.00
C ALA A 179 7.66 3.85 -33.01
N VAL A 180 8.45 3.99 -34.07
CA VAL A 180 9.76 3.33 -34.22
C VAL A 180 10.84 4.37 -34.45
N LYS A 181 11.97 4.25 -33.74
CA LYS A 181 13.13 5.07 -34.03
C LYS A 181 13.81 4.58 -35.33
N PRO A 182 14.00 5.44 -36.36
CA PRO A 182 14.41 5.02 -37.70
C PRO A 182 15.82 4.40 -37.87
N GLU A 183 16.70 4.45 -36.84
CA GLU A 183 18.14 4.20 -37.01
C GLU A 183 18.77 3.13 -36.10
N SER A 184 17.98 2.32 -35.36
CA SER A 184 18.54 1.27 -34.51
C SER A 184 18.55 -0.11 -35.21
N GLU A 185 19.51 -0.97 -34.89
CA GLU A 185 19.68 -2.35 -35.41
C GLU A 185 18.46 -3.28 -35.20
N LEU A 186 17.33 -2.79 -34.66
CA LEU A 186 16.04 -3.48 -34.64
C LEU A 186 15.46 -3.76 -36.03
N ALA A 187 16.04 -3.20 -37.11
CA ALA A 187 15.62 -3.43 -38.50
C ALA A 187 15.63 -4.91 -38.96
N ALA A 188 16.20 -5.84 -38.17
CA ALA A 188 16.19 -7.27 -38.46
C ALA A 188 15.00 -8.05 -37.86
N MET A 189 14.31 -7.51 -36.85
CA MET A 189 13.09 -8.09 -36.26
C MET A 189 11.96 -7.12 -36.51
N THR A 190 11.13 -7.40 -37.52
CA THR A 190 10.11 -6.44 -37.94
C THR A 190 9.23 -6.11 -36.74
N ALA A 191 8.97 -4.84 -36.48
CA ALA A 191 8.09 -4.46 -35.37
C ALA A 191 6.62 -4.94 -35.54
N ALA A 192 6.33 -5.80 -36.53
CA ALA A 192 5.15 -6.65 -36.57
C ALA A 192 5.23 -7.80 -35.53
N GLU A 193 6.42 -8.35 -35.27
CA GLU A 193 6.64 -9.38 -34.23
C GLU A 193 6.37 -8.83 -32.83
N TRP A 194 6.66 -7.54 -32.64
CA TRP A 194 6.58 -6.87 -31.35
C TRP A 194 5.26 -6.18 -31.06
N CYS A 195 4.61 -5.60 -32.08
CA CYS A 195 3.33 -4.92 -31.90
C CYS A 195 2.13 -5.88 -31.97
N GLY A 196 2.35 -7.16 -32.28
CA GLY A 196 1.29 -8.15 -32.44
C GLY A 196 0.51 -8.00 -33.75
N ASN A 197 -0.61 -8.70 -33.82
CA ASN A 197 -1.45 -8.75 -35.03
C ASN A 197 -2.15 -7.42 -35.32
N GLY A 198 -2.47 -7.17 -36.59
CA GLY A 198 -3.09 -5.91 -37.03
C GLY A 198 -4.56 -5.73 -36.61
N VAL A 199 -5.11 -4.55 -36.90
CA VAL A 199 -6.53 -4.22 -36.63
C VAL A 199 -7.47 -5.27 -37.23
N ASN A 200 -8.50 -5.65 -36.47
CA ASN A 200 -9.44 -6.76 -36.71
C ASN A 200 -8.90 -8.18 -36.51
N ALA A 201 -7.64 -8.35 -36.09
CA ALA A 201 -7.19 -9.66 -35.64
C ALA A 201 -8.02 -10.13 -34.43
N MET A 202 -8.32 -11.42 -34.40
CA MET A 202 -9.10 -12.06 -33.35
C MET A 202 -8.27 -13.16 -32.69
N SER A 203 -8.43 -13.34 -31.38
CA SER A 203 -7.88 -14.47 -30.63
C SER A 203 -8.89 -14.94 -29.59
N SER A 204 -8.76 -16.21 -29.20
CA SER A 204 -9.56 -16.82 -28.14
C SER A 204 -8.65 -17.59 -27.19
N GLU A 205 -8.85 -17.39 -25.89
CA GLU A 205 -8.05 -18.00 -24.81
C GLU A 205 -8.93 -18.35 -23.63
N VAL A 206 -8.53 -19.33 -22.81
CA VAL A 206 -9.31 -19.73 -21.62
C VAL A 206 -8.65 -19.16 -20.36
N PHE A 207 -9.48 -18.55 -19.52
CA PHE A 207 -9.09 -17.98 -18.23
C PHE A 207 -9.94 -18.54 -17.12
N TYR A 208 -9.37 -18.59 -15.92
CA TYR A 208 -10.10 -18.85 -14.68
C TYR A 208 -10.15 -17.56 -13.87
N ILE A 209 -11.36 -17.14 -13.48
CA ILE A 209 -11.55 -16.06 -12.53
C ILE A 209 -11.79 -16.69 -11.16
N GLN A 210 -10.94 -16.36 -10.20
CA GLN A 210 -11.14 -16.68 -8.80
C GLN A 210 -11.65 -15.44 -8.09
N GLN A 211 -12.77 -15.54 -7.37
CA GLN A 211 -13.31 -14.44 -6.57
C GLN A 211 -13.35 -14.82 -5.10
N LYS A 212 -13.01 -13.86 -4.24
CA LYS A 212 -13.32 -13.86 -2.81
C LYS A 212 -13.93 -12.50 -2.49
N GLU A 213 -15.25 -12.49 -2.21
CA GLU A 213 -16.01 -11.25 -1.99
C GLU A 213 -15.86 -10.27 -3.16
N ALA A 214 -15.39 -9.05 -2.95
CA ALA A 214 -15.14 -8.08 -4.02
C ALA A 214 -13.77 -8.27 -4.72
N GLU A 215 -12.88 -9.10 -4.18
CA GLU A 215 -11.57 -9.34 -4.78
C GLU A 215 -11.65 -10.41 -5.87
N LEU A 216 -11.02 -10.11 -7.00
CA LEU A 216 -10.88 -11.00 -8.15
C LEU A 216 -9.41 -11.29 -8.38
N ARG A 217 -9.14 -12.50 -8.86
CA ARG A 217 -7.85 -12.90 -9.44
C ARG A 217 -8.11 -13.54 -10.79
N LEU A 218 -7.54 -12.94 -11.83
CA LEU A 218 -7.56 -13.51 -13.17
C LEU A 218 -6.34 -14.41 -13.35
N VAL A 219 -6.59 -15.68 -13.67
CA VAL A 219 -5.55 -16.70 -13.85
C VAL A 219 -5.62 -17.25 -15.27
N GLY A 220 -4.50 -17.15 -16.00
CA GLY A 220 -4.33 -17.67 -17.37
C GLY A 220 -3.06 -18.50 -17.47
N GLN A 221 -2.91 -19.28 -18.54
CA GLN A 221 -1.82 -20.26 -18.67
C GLN A 221 -0.72 -19.93 -19.69
N ASP A 222 -0.76 -18.80 -20.38
CA ASP A 222 0.28 -18.54 -21.38
C ASP A 222 1.67 -18.38 -20.70
N ASN A 223 2.74 -18.75 -21.40
CA ASN A 223 4.12 -18.60 -20.99
C ASN A 223 4.51 -17.15 -20.65
N LYS A 224 3.67 -16.17 -21.04
CA LYS A 224 3.77 -14.75 -20.69
C LYS A 224 3.01 -14.37 -19.41
N PHE A 225 2.02 -15.16 -18.99
CA PHE A 225 1.19 -14.96 -17.80
C PHE A 225 1.37 -16.12 -16.82
N ARG A 226 2.62 -16.47 -16.50
CA ARG A 226 2.92 -17.35 -15.35
C ARG A 226 2.59 -16.63 -14.05
N LEU A 227 1.30 -16.51 -13.78
CA LEU A 227 0.75 -15.91 -12.58
C LEU A 227 0.14 -17.03 -11.76
N SER A 228 1.00 -17.83 -11.12
CA SER A 228 0.53 -18.75 -10.07
C SER A 228 -0.28 -18.03 -8.98
N GLN A 229 -0.21 -16.69 -8.92
CA GLN A 229 -0.97 -15.84 -7.99
C GLN A 229 -2.15 -15.06 -8.61
N GLY A 230 -2.31 -15.05 -9.95
CA GLY A 230 -3.31 -14.26 -10.69
C GLY A 230 -3.04 -12.74 -10.71
N ILE A 231 -3.72 -12.00 -11.61
CA ILE A 231 -3.75 -10.52 -11.58
C ILE A 231 -4.87 -10.08 -10.63
N PRO A 232 -4.60 -9.34 -9.56
CA PRO A 232 -5.64 -8.86 -8.67
C PRO A 232 -6.49 -7.78 -9.35
N ALA A 233 -7.78 -7.80 -9.07
CA ALA A 233 -8.73 -6.76 -9.41
C ALA A 233 -9.81 -6.68 -8.32
N ARG A 234 -10.58 -5.59 -8.31
CA ARG A 234 -11.79 -5.50 -7.50
C ARG A 234 -13.01 -5.24 -8.37
N ILE A 235 -14.11 -5.93 -8.05
CA ILE A 235 -15.41 -5.70 -8.68
C ILE A 235 -16.21 -4.70 -7.86
N ASN A 236 -16.83 -3.72 -8.52
CA ASN A 236 -17.75 -2.79 -7.90
C ASN A 236 -19.19 -3.33 -7.91
N SER A 237 -20.08 -2.60 -7.25
CA SER A 237 -21.51 -2.93 -7.10
C SER A 237 -22.24 -3.11 -8.45
N PHE A 238 -21.78 -2.44 -9.50
CA PHE A 238 -22.29 -2.52 -10.88
C PHE A 238 -21.70 -3.68 -11.68
N GLY A 239 -20.80 -4.46 -11.09
CA GLY A 239 -20.12 -5.57 -11.74
C GLY A 239 -18.95 -5.13 -12.64
N GLN A 240 -18.46 -3.91 -12.49
CA GLN A 240 -17.29 -3.41 -13.21
C GLN A 240 -16.01 -3.74 -12.45
N PHE A 241 -14.93 -4.02 -13.17
CA PHE A 241 -13.61 -4.22 -12.58
C PHE A 241 -12.52 -3.80 -13.55
N ASN A 242 -11.37 -3.40 -13.01
CA ASN A 242 -10.18 -3.12 -13.79
C ASN A 242 -9.03 -4.02 -13.31
N PHE A 243 -8.20 -4.49 -14.24
CA PHE A 243 -6.89 -5.01 -13.88
C PHE A 243 -5.81 -4.32 -14.68
N GLU A 244 -4.67 -4.12 -14.03
CA GLU A 244 -3.46 -3.61 -14.65
C GLU A 244 -2.30 -4.57 -14.38
N GLN A 245 -1.50 -4.84 -15.40
CA GLN A 245 -0.28 -5.60 -15.27
C GLN A 245 0.87 -4.87 -15.95
N ARG A 246 2.01 -4.81 -15.26
CA ARG A 246 3.27 -4.38 -15.82
C ARG A 246 4.28 -5.51 -15.74
N GLN A 247 4.91 -5.83 -16.86
CA GLN A 247 5.99 -6.80 -16.95
C GLN A 247 7.23 -6.14 -17.53
N GLU A 248 8.39 -6.48 -16.98
CA GLU A 248 9.68 -6.05 -17.48
C GLU A 248 10.54 -7.28 -17.79
N HIS A 249 11.12 -7.32 -18.99
CA HIS A 249 11.99 -8.40 -19.42
C HIS A 249 13.28 -7.84 -19.99
N ALA A 250 14.40 -8.18 -19.36
CA ALA A 250 15.72 -7.92 -19.90
C ALA A 250 16.03 -8.95 -21.00
N MET A 251 16.48 -8.47 -22.16
CA MET A 251 16.88 -9.29 -23.28
C MET A 251 18.39 -9.20 -23.51
N ASP A 252 18.89 -10.05 -24.41
CA ASP A 252 20.28 -10.00 -24.86
C ASP A 252 20.66 -8.62 -25.40
N LYS A 253 21.95 -8.30 -25.34
CA LYS A 253 22.55 -7.06 -25.88
C LYS A 253 22.08 -5.75 -25.22
N GLY A 254 21.56 -5.81 -23.99
CA GLY A 254 21.22 -4.62 -23.21
C GLY A 254 19.90 -3.96 -23.61
N LEU A 255 18.97 -4.74 -24.18
CA LEU A 255 17.60 -4.34 -24.45
C LEU A 255 16.71 -4.65 -23.25
N TYR A 256 15.76 -3.77 -22.99
CA TYR A 256 14.75 -3.91 -21.95
C TYR A 256 13.38 -3.71 -22.57
N VAL A 257 12.46 -4.63 -22.27
CA VAL A 257 11.09 -4.62 -22.77
C VAL A 257 10.17 -4.41 -21.60
N THR A 258 9.30 -3.41 -21.69
CA THR A 258 8.21 -3.18 -20.74
C THR A 258 6.89 -3.42 -21.44
N THR A 259 6.06 -4.30 -20.90
CA THR A 259 4.67 -4.48 -21.34
C THR A 259 3.74 -3.98 -20.24
N ARG A 260 2.81 -3.10 -20.58
CA ARG A 260 1.72 -2.65 -19.70
C ARG A 260 0.39 -3.06 -20.31
N LEU A 261 -0.39 -3.85 -19.59
CA LEU A 261 -1.73 -4.27 -19.99
C LEU A 261 -2.72 -3.66 -19.00
N THR A 262 -3.74 -2.98 -19.51
CA THR A 262 -4.86 -2.49 -18.71
C THR A 262 -6.15 -3.04 -19.31
N PHE A 263 -7.05 -3.56 -18.49
CA PHE A 263 -8.38 -4.01 -18.89
C PHE A 263 -9.45 -3.39 -18.02
N ASN A 264 -10.54 -2.96 -18.63
CA ASN A 264 -11.75 -2.48 -17.96
C ASN A 264 -12.91 -3.39 -18.37
N GLY A 265 -13.43 -4.16 -17.43
CA GLY A 265 -14.55 -5.09 -17.61
C GLY A 265 -15.82 -4.61 -16.92
N LEU A 266 -16.95 -5.08 -17.43
CA LEU A 266 -18.30 -4.93 -16.87
C LEU A 266 -19.05 -6.24 -17.02
N LEU A 267 -19.64 -6.72 -15.93
CA LEU A 267 -20.59 -7.82 -15.93
C LEU A 267 -21.83 -7.43 -16.74
N ALA A 268 -22.09 -8.21 -17.78
CA ALA A 268 -23.24 -8.11 -18.64
C ALA A 268 -24.26 -9.22 -18.31
N GLU A 269 -25.36 -9.24 -19.05
CA GLU A 269 -26.36 -10.30 -18.95
C GLU A 269 -25.75 -11.70 -19.11
N GLN A 270 -26.38 -12.70 -18.48
CA GLN A 270 -25.98 -14.12 -18.56
C GLN A 270 -24.58 -14.42 -18.02
N GLY A 271 -23.99 -13.52 -17.23
CA GLY A 271 -22.68 -13.74 -16.60
C GLY A 271 -21.49 -13.46 -17.51
N GLN A 272 -21.70 -12.89 -18.71
CA GLN A 272 -20.61 -12.42 -19.57
C GLN A 272 -19.88 -11.24 -18.94
N VAL A 273 -18.58 -11.10 -19.15
CA VAL A 273 -17.88 -9.84 -18.91
C VAL A 273 -17.51 -9.21 -20.23
N LYS A 274 -17.87 -7.95 -20.44
CA LYS A 274 -17.53 -7.18 -21.65
C LYS A 274 -16.66 -6.00 -21.27
N GLY A 275 -15.70 -5.66 -22.12
CA GLY A 275 -14.76 -4.63 -21.76
C GLY A 275 -13.84 -4.20 -22.88
N THR A 276 -12.88 -3.37 -22.50
CA THR A 276 -11.79 -2.92 -23.36
C THR A 276 -10.46 -3.18 -22.69
N ALA A 277 -9.48 -3.66 -23.47
CA ALA A 277 -8.10 -3.77 -23.01
C ALA A 277 -7.19 -2.87 -23.84
N VAL A 278 -6.09 -2.43 -23.23
CA VAL A 278 -5.01 -1.69 -23.89
C VAL A 278 -3.70 -2.35 -23.48
N GLU A 279 -2.95 -2.83 -24.46
CA GLU A 279 -1.58 -3.32 -24.29
C GLU A 279 -0.60 -2.27 -24.85
N GLU A 280 0.38 -1.88 -24.06
CA GLU A 280 1.48 -1.00 -24.43
C GLU A 280 2.81 -1.73 -24.27
N VAL A 281 3.53 -1.92 -25.38
CA VAL A 281 4.86 -2.55 -25.41
C VAL A 281 5.89 -1.47 -25.73
N THR A 282 6.85 -1.28 -24.82
CA THR A 282 7.96 -0.35 -24.99
C THR A 282 9.29 -1.09 -24.96
N VAL A 283 10.15 -0.83 -25.95
CA VAL A 283 11.51 -1.39 -26.02
C VAL A 283 12.52 -0.27 -25.85
N VAL A 284 13.42 -0.44 -24.88
CA VAL A 284 14.48 0.50 -24.51
C VAL A 284 15.84 -0.16 -24.71
N SER A 285 16.80 0.55 -25.32
CA SER A 285 18.21 0.16 -25.30
C SER A 285 18.95 0.87 -24.18
N ASN A 286 19.87 0.17 -23.52
CA ASN A 286 20.87 0.77 -22.64
C ASN A 286 22.31 0.42 -23.07
N SER A 287 22.52 0.03 -24.34
CA SER A 287 23.82 -0.42 -24.84
C SER A 287 24.89 0.68 -24.88
N THR A 288 24.49 1.96 -24.85
CA THR A 288 25.36 3.14 -24.90
C THR A 288 25.57 3.82 -23.55
N GLY A 289 25.05 3.25 -22.45
CA GLY A 289 25.08 3.87 -21.11
C GLY A 289 24.02 4.97 -20.90
N THR A 290 23.15 5.20 -21.88
CA THR A 290 21.97 6.06 -21.80
C THR A 290 20.74 5.28 -22.23
N SER A 291 19.65 5.33 -21.45
CA SER A 291 18.39 4.68 -21.80
C SER A 291 17.70 5.39 -22.96
N GLU A 292 17.42 4.66 -24.03
CA GLU A 292 16.80 5.20 -25.24
C GLU A 292 15.64 4.32 -25.70
N THR A 293 14.45 4.93 -25.89
CA THR A 293 13.27 4.23 -26.42
C THR A 293 13.40 4.01 -27.93
N LEU A 294 13.32 2.76 -28.35
CA LEU A 294 13.47 2.32 -29.74
C LEU A 294 12.12 2.05 -30.41
N LEU A 295 11.17 1.53 -29.65
CA LEU A 295 9.85 1.12 -30.11
C LEU A 295 8.82 1.36 -29.02
N THR A 296 7.68 1.90 -29.41
CA THR A 296 6.45 1.87 -28.62
C THR A 296 5.32 1.37 -29.51
N CYS A 297 4.66 0.30 -29.09
CA CYS A 297 3.44 -0.22 -29.68
C CYS A 297 2.30 -0.04 -28.68
N LYS A 298 1.16 0.45 -29.12
CA LYS A 298 -0.05 0.50 -28.31
C LYS A 298 -1.21 -0.13 -29.08
N THR A 299 -1.81 -1.17 -28.53
CA THR A 299 -2.86 -1.97 -29.14
C THR A 299 -4.09 -1.96 -28.24
N SER A 300 -5.25 -1.60 -28.78
CA SER A 300 -6.53 -1.61 -28.08
C SER A 300 -7.37 -2.80 -28.55
N PHE A 301 -8.06 -3.44 -27.60
CA PHE A 301 -8.87 -4.63 -27.84
C PHE A 301 -10.30 -4.40 -27.34
N ALA A 302 -11.28 -4.84 -28.13
CA ALA A 302 -12.59 -5.20 -27.61
C ALA A 302 -12.49 -6.61 -27.02
N VAL A 303 -13.02 -6.79 -25.82
CA VAL A 303 -12.85 -8.01 -25.03
C VAL A 303 -14.21 -8.52 -24.56
N VAL A 304 -14.44 -9.83 -24.71
CA VAL A 304 -15.60 -10.53 -24.18
C VAL A 304 -15.15 -11.81 -23.49
N PHE A 305 -15.43 -11.93 -22.20
CA PHE A 305 -15.33 -13.19 -21.46
C PHE A 305 -16.71 -13.87 -21.48
N ASN A 306 -16.77 -15.04 -22.09
CA ASN A 306 -17.95 -15.89 -22.11
C ASN A 306 -17.84 -16.96 -21.02
N PRO A 307 -18.80 -17.04 -20.07
CA PRO A 307 -18.74 -18.07 -19.04
C PRO A 307 -18.81 -19.46 -19.67
N MET A 308 -17.92 -20.34 -19.25
CA MET A 308 -17.88 -21.73 -19.69
C MET A 308 -18.66 -22.58 -18.70
N ALA A 309 -19.68 -23.29 -19.19
CA ALA A 309 -20.39 -24.25 -18.38
C ALA A 309 -19.48 -25.44 -18.03
N ALA A 310 -19.62 -25.97 -16.82
CA ALA A 310 -19.01 -27.24 -16.47
C ALA A 310 -19.59 -28.35 -17.38
N ALA A 311 -18.71 -29.12 -18.02
CA ALA A 311 -19.07 -30.28 -18.84
C ALA A 311 -18.59 -31.56 -18.15
N ASP A 312 -19.40 -32.63 -18.26
CA ASP A 312 -18.98 -33.97 -17.83
C ASP A 312 -17.86 -34.46 -18.76
N THR A 313 -16.75 -34.93 -18.19
CA THR A 313 -15.58 -35.42 -18.97
C THR A 313 -15.95 -36.54 -19.94
N ALA A 314 -16.96 -37.36 -19.63
CA ALA A 314 -17.47 -38.40 -20.51
C ALA A 314 -18.25 -37.84 -21.71
N GLN A 315 -18.78 -36.62 -21.64
CA GLN A 315 -19.44 -35.94 -22.76
C GLN A 315 -18.43 -35.26 -23.69
N THR A 316 -17.37 -34.68 -23.16
CA THR A 316 -16.34 -33.95 -23.95
C THR A 316 -15.53 -34.89 -24.84
N LEU A 317 -15.16 -36.08 -24.33
CA LEU A 317 -14.35 -37.06 -25.07
C LEU A 317 -15.13 -37.95 -26.04
N ASN A 318 -16.47 -37.94 -25.97
CA ASN A 318 -17.32 -38.90 -26.67
C ASN A 318 -18.18 -38.25 -27.78
N ALA A 319 -18.05 -36.93 -28.00
CA ALA A 319 -19.01 -36.19 -28.83
C ALA A 319 -18.86 -36.44 -30.33
N THR A 320 -17.67 -36.35 -30.95
CA THR A 320 -17.61 -36.35 -32.43
C THR A 320 -16.28 -36.74 -33.07
N SER A 321 -15.26 -37.17 -32.31
CA SER A 321 -13.86 -37.31 -32.80
C SER A 321 -13.24 -36.01 -33.35
N GLU A 322 -13.76 -34.85 -32.95
CA GLU A 322 -13.12 -33.55 -33.14
C GLU A 322 -12.34 -33.17 -31.89
N ASP A 323 -11.17 -32.54 -32.05
CA ASP A 323 -10.30 -32.06 -30.97
C ASP A 323 -11.06 -31.10 -30.03
N ALA A 324 -11.66 -31.65 -28.97
CA ALA A 324 -12.34 -30.88 -27.95
C ALA A 324 -11.37 -30.68 -26.77
N GLY A 325 -10.79 -29.48 -26.67
CA GLY A 325 -10.00 -29.09 -25.51
C GLY A 325 -10.86 -29.01 -24.24
N PHE A 326 -10.28 -29.31 -23.08
CA PHE A 326 -10.92 -29.12 -21.77
C PHE A 326 -9.95 -28.48 -20.78
N ALA A 327 -10.49 -27.71 -19.83
CA ALA A 327 -9.72 -27.08 -18.75
C ALA A 327 -10.19 -27.63 -17.40
N THR A 328 -9.28 -27.79 -16.44
CA THR A 328 -9.61 -28.26 -15.09
C THR A 328 -8.89 -27.46 -14.02
N THR A 329 -9.49 -27.36 -12.85
CA THR A 329 -8.84 -26.75 -11.67
C THR A 329 -7.91 -27.72 -10.93
N ALA A 330 -7.92 -29.01 -11.29
CA ALA A 330 -7.05 -30.02 -10.71
C ALA A 330 -5.76 -30.09 -11.56
N GLY A 331 -4.70 -29.42 -11.09
CA GLY A 331 -3.37 -29.62 -11.65
C GLY A 331 -3.01 -31.09 -11.72
N GLU A 332 -2.31 -31.50 -12.78
CA GLU A 332 -1.60 -32.78 -12.69
C GLU A 332 -0.57 -32.63 -11.58
N ARG A 333 -0.75 -33.34 -10.45
CA ARG A 333 0.34 -33.56 -9.51
C ARG A 333 1.41 -34.36 -10.24
N HIS A 334 2.34 -33.66 -10.89
CA HIS A 334 3.55 -34.29 -11.39
C HIS A 334 4.24 -34.93 -10.20
N TRP A 335 4.57 -36.22 -10.32
CA TRP A 335 5.20 -37.05 -9.28
C TRP A 335 6.57 -36.52 -8.81
N ASN A 336 7.01 -35.35 -9.28
CA ASN A 336 8.35 -34.82 -9.03
C ASN A 336 8.41 -33.31 -8.76
N ASP A 337 7.29 -32.65 -8.49
CA ASP A 337 7.32 -31.28 -7.98
C ASP A 337 7.45 -31.28 -6.44
N LYS A 338 8.55 -30.70 -5.93
CA LYS A 338 8.84 -30.59 -4.49
C LYS A 338 8.17 -29.37 -3.85
N THR A 339 7.52 -28.50 -4.62
CA THR A 339 7.02 -27.21 -4.14
C THR A 339 5.56 -27.21 -3.67
N GLN A 340 4.77 -28.25 -4.02
CA GLN A 340 3.35 -28.39 -3.64
C GLN A 340 2.46 -27.19 -4.02
N SER A 341 2.81 -26.40 -5.05
CA SER A 341 1.90 -25.41 -5.58
C SER A 341 0.87 -26.05 -6.52
N ASP A 342 -0.41 -25.77 -6.32
CA ASP A 342 -1.46 -26.16 -7.27
C ASP A 342 -1.26 -25.38 -8.57
N GLU A 343 -0.73 -26.02 -9.61
CA GLU A 343 -0.63 -25.44 -10.96
C GLU A 343 -1.90 -25.79 -11.76
N LEU A 344 -2.59 -24.79 -12.34
CA LEU A 344 -3.69 -25.03 -13.28
C LEU A 344 -3.11 -25.61 -14.59
N ASN A 345 -3.56 -26.78 -15.03
CA ASN A 345 -3.12 -27.41 -16.28
C ASN A 345 -4.21 -27.41 -17.37
N PHE A 346 -3.81 -27.04 -18.59
CA PHE A 346 -4.67 -27.03 -19.78
C PHE A 346 -4.24 -28.20 -20.67
N GLY A 347 -5.16 -29.13 -20.91
CA GLY A 347 -4.93 -30.30 -21.75
C GLY A 347 -5.71 -30.18 -23.05
N TYR A 348 -5.00 -30.28 -24.17
CA TYR A 348 -5.59 -30.62 -25.46
C TYR A 348 -5.17 -32.06 -25.76
N PHE A 349 -6.13 -32.95 -26.06
CA PHE A 349 -5.83 -34.31 -26.53
C PHE A 349 -5.82 -34.34 -28.05
#